data_AF-A0A098G1U2-F1
#
_entry.id   AF-A0A098G1U2-F1
#
_cell.length_a   1.000
_cell.length_b   1.000
_cell.length_c   1.000
_cell.angle_alpha   90.00
_cell.angle_beta   90.00
_cell.angle_gamma   90.00
#
_symmetry.space_group_name_H-M   'P 1'
#
loop_
_entity.id
_entity.type
_entity.pdbx_description
1 polymer ?
#
loop_
_entity_poly.entity_id
_entity_poly.type
_entity_poly.pdbx_seq_one_letter_code
_entity_poly.pdbx_strand_id
1 'polypeptide(L)'
;MYDQKLVCHSISNILALPEKGYIPPKEGSSFSAGDTHGNAIALVRYLYEAGIINISQEQYIELIKIYEIDSLIRDRSALNQKVLQRFRDILRDGFSHAHVPNGVTLRCFGDMLADRGSNDLLSLLTLLEMRLAFPELRGVILLSNHDKCLLSNYLRGALAPGKKLTMELSPCNSLTRLKWLIDNHIISYDEVEDMIQKAYLPALKLVDYVRKEDGSIDIMSHAPLTLSAIDKAMHEFLPANHHKDIYASADDVAYVLDQLNIIFSEGLMDKKSPMYQALTTPPSKTNPIYNFIWPRLTDIGPEIEVPSYNCRFRHGHDGSPGEIKIHGVTYIGYNSIFGKTTPQQWRQAENAQLTMSCIGGLSEQKMVGDEMDEAIGEVFNAEMSPTTIILETDTKASLPSDEIGTCYLSNPLSISAFDNSTEVAEQVLMTFKTLSTLSLNNYIKNRGSYTQTELGEKLWTGVASARNYVRGFFKASLVDIPQVPKALELKQHINALTVDNLKDNWPIIAQELIEAGQLTQSGEYVIVTKGIDQYFNTNVLSDHTLKSSIQNSHSFF
;
A
#
# COMPACT_ATOMS: atom_id res chain seq x y z
N MET A 1 -26.17 19.75 10.40
CA MET A 1 -25.62 18.44 10.81
C MET A 1 -24.78 17.95 9.64
N TYR A 2 -23.47 18.19 9.63
CA TYR A 2 -22.64 17.96 8.44
C TYR A 2 -22.17 16.52 8.39
N ASP A 3 -22.70 15.76 7.42
CA ASP A 3 -22.23 14.41 7.15
C ASP A 3 -20.83 14.49 6.54
N GLN A 4 -19.84 14.00 7.27
CA GLN A 4 -18.46 13.88 6.81
C GLN A 4 -18.41 12.77 5.76
N LYS A 5 -18.68 13.11 4.49
CA LYS A 5 -18.55 12.13 3.41
C LYS A 5 -17.06 11.80 3.23
N LEU A 6 -16.69 10.55 3.52
CA LEU A 6 -15.45 9.97 3.02
C LEU A 6 -15.51 10.04 1.50
N VAL A 7 -14.57 10.73 0.87
CA VAL A 7 -14.56 10.86 -0.59
C VAL A 7 -13.55 9.87 -1.14
N CYS A 8 -14.07 8.70 -1.50
CA CYS A 8 -13.28 7.73 -2.23
C CYS A 8 -13.39 8.05 -3.72
N HIS A 9 -12.30 8.52 -4.32
CA HIS A 9 -12.25 8.72 -5.76
C HIS A 9 -11.58 7.50 -6.41
N SER A 10 -12.35 6.82 -7.26
CA SER A 10 -11.76 5.96 -8.29
C SER A 10 -11.05 6.88 -9.28
N ILE A 11 -9.73 6.86 -9.28
CA ILE A 11 -8.92 7.56 -10.26
C ILE A 11 -8.78 6.63 -11.46
N SER A 12 -9.56 6.92 -12.49
CA SER A 12 -9.53 6.20 -13.77
C SER A 12 -8.20 6.39 -14.51
N ASN A 13 -7.46 7.47 -14.24
CA ASN A 13 -6.16 7.71 -14.83
C ASN A 13 -5.20 8.47 -13.89
N ILE A 14 -4.36 7.71 -13.20
CA ILE A 14 -3.26 8.24 -12.36
C ILE A 14 -2.28 9.13 -13.12
N LEU A 15 -2.12 8.93 -14.43
CA LEU A 15 -1.19 9.70 -15.26
C LEU A 15 -1.74 11.08 -15.61
N ALA A 16 -3.02 11.34 -15.32
CA ALA A 16 -3.70 12.59 -15.58
C ALA A 16 -4.17 13.25 -14.28
N LEU A 17 -3.95 14.56 -14.15
CA LEU A 17 -4.62 15.41 -13.16
C LEU A 17 -6.14 15.41 -13.42
N PRO A 18 -6.98 15.70 -12.41
CA PRO A 18 -8.41 15.86 -12.61
C PRO A 18 -8.71 16.95 -13.65
N GLU A 19 -9.65 16.69 -14.55
CA GLU A 19 -10.10 17.67 -15.56
C GLU A 19 -10.64 18.96 -14.96
N LYS A 20 -11.18 18.89 -13.73
CA LYS A 20 -11.71 20.05 -12.99
C LYS A 20 -10.64 21.09 -12.65
N GLY A 21 -9.36 20.75 -12.78
CA GLY A 21 -8.26 21.66 -12.49
C GLY A 21 -8.03 21.84 -10.99
N TYR A 22 -7.18 22.82 -10.66
CA TYR A 22 -6.82 23.18 -9.30
C TYR A 22 -7.97 23.89 -8.57
N ILE A 23 -8.28 23.44 -7.34
CA ILE A 23 -9.29 24.07 -6.48
C ILE A 23 -8.61 24.42 -5.16
N PRO A 24 -8.47 25.71 -4.80
CA PRO A 24 -7.82 26.10 -3.54
C PRO A 24 -8.64 25.66 -2.32
N PRO A 25 -7.97 25.24 -1.22
CA PRO A 25 -8.65 24.88 0.01
C PRO A 25 -9.26 26.10 0.68
N LYS A 26 -10.29 25.87 1.51
CA LYS A 26 -10.91 26.93 2.30
C LYS A 26 -10.23 27.05 3.67
N GLU A 27 -10.38 28.21 4.30
CA GLU A 27 -9.87 28.44 5.65
C GLU A 27 -10.44 27.40 6.63
N GLY A 28 -9.57 26.83 7.46
CA GLY A 28 -9.95 25.79 8.42
C GLY A 28 -10.31 24.41 7.83
N SER A 29 -10.09 24.16 6.53
CA SER A 29 -10.28 22.83 5.94
C SER A 29 -9.24 21.82 6.44
N SER A 30 -9.68 20.61 6.80
CA SER A 30 -8.84 19.50 7.22
C SER A 30 -8.97 18.34 6.24
N PHE A 31 -7.89 18.02 5.55
CA PHE A 31 -7.79 16.89 4.63
C PHE A 31 -7.17 15.69 5.34
N SER A 32 -7.74 14.50 5.14
CA SER A 32 -7.16 13.24 5.60
C SER A 32 -6.97 12.33 4.39
N ALA A 33 -5.71 12.01 4.09
CA ALA A 33 -5.27 11.18 2.98
C ALA A 33 -4.86 9.80 3.49
N GLY A 34 -5.27 8.76 2.75
CA GLY A 34 -4.91 7.38 3.03
C GLY A 34 -3.42 7.07 2.84
N ASP A 35 -3.09 5.79 3.02
CA ASP A 35 -1.71 5.28 2.89
C ASP A 35 -1.11 5.64 1.53
N THR A 36 0.15 6.09 1.52
CA THR A 36 0.85 6.37 0.27
C THR A 36 1.70 5.20 -0.21
N HIS A 37 1.96 4.20 0.65
CA HIS A 37 2.87 3.07 0.42
C HIS A 37 4.25 3.48 -0.14
N GLY A 38 4.81 4.58 0.38
CA GLY A 38 6.09 5.12 -0.07
C GLY A 38 6.06 5.77 -1.46
N ASN A 39 4.88 5.98 -2.05
CA ASN A 39 4.71 6.53 -3.39
C ASN A 39 4.59 8.06 -3.36
N ALA A 40 5.68 8.75 -3.69
CA ALA A 40 5.72 10.22 -3.77
C ALA A 40 4.71 10.81 -4.77
N ILE A 41 4.35 10.10 -5.85
CA ILE A 41 3.33 10.59 -6.80
C ILE A 41 1.94 10.55 -6.16
N ALA A 42 1.66 9.56 -5.30
CA ALA A 42 0.42 9.53 -4.52
C ALA A 42 0.31 10.75 -3.61
N LEU A 43 1.42 11.07 -2.92
CA LEU A 43 1.50 12.25 -2.07
C LEU A 43 1.27 13.54 -2.86
N VAL A 44 1.97 13.73 -3.99
CA VAL A 44 1.76 14.90 -4.88
C VAL A 44 0.30 14.97 -5.34
N ARG A 45 -0.32 13.84 -5.68
CA ARG A 45 -1.72 13.81 -6.07
C ARG A 45 -2.66 14.21 -4.92
N TYR A 46 -2.45 13.71 -3.71
CA TYR A 46 -3.23 14.16 -2.55
C TYR A 46 -3.08 15.66 -2.29
N LEU A 47 -1.86 16.20 -2.44
CA LEU A 47 -1.61 17.64 -2.31
C LEU A 47 -2.36 18.44 -3.38
N TYR A 48 -2.45 17.93 -4.62
CA TYR A 48 -3.15 18.59 -5.70
C TYR A 48 -4.67 18.60 -5.45
N GLU A 49 -5.24 17.45 -5.08
CA GLU A 49 -6.67 17.30 -4.80
C GLU A 49 -7.09 18.11 -3.56
N ALA A 50 -6.18 18.31 -2.60
CA ALA A 50 -6.38 19.20 -1.45
C ALA A 50 -6.16 20.69 -1.79
N GLY A 51 -5.75 21.01 -3.02
CA GLY A 51 -5.42 22.37 -3.45
C GLY A 51 -4.19 22.98 -2.77
N ILE A 52 -3.33 22.14 -2.20
CA ILE A 52 -2.09 22.54 -1.51
C ILE A 52 -0.94 22.72 -2.52
N ILE A 53 -1.00 22.08 -3.70
CA ILE A 53 -0.06 22.28 -4.80
C ILE A 53 -0.81 22.53 -6.11
N ASN A 54 -0.33 23.48 -6.92
CA ASN A 54 -0.91 23.81 -8.22
C ASN A 54 0.12 23.56 -9.34
N ILE A 55 0.07 22.38 -9.96
CA ILE A 55 0.97 21.98 -11.04
C ILE A 55 0.20 21.75 -12.34
N SER A 56 0.86 22.01 -13.47
CA SER A 56 0.35 21.66 -14.80
C SER A 56 0.39 20.15 -15.05
N GLN A 57 -0.39 19.70 -16.03
CA GLN A 57 -0.39 18.31 -16.48
C GLN A 57 1.00 17.87 -16.98
N GLU A 58 1.71 18.77 -17.68
CA GLU A 58 3.05 18.53 -18.20
C GLU A 58 4.06 18.33 -17.05
N GLN A 59 4.00 19.18 -16.02
CA GLN A 59 4.81 19.05 -14.82
C GLN A 59 4.52 17.77 -14.06
N TYR A 60 3.24 17.40 -13.91
CA TYR A 60 2.86 16.17 -13.25
C TYR A 60 3.36 14.92 -14.00
N ILE A 61 3.25 14.91 -15.33
CA ILE A 61 3.86 13.86 -16.17
C ILE A 61 5.38 13.81 -15.99
N GLU A 62 6.04 14.96 -15.84
CA GLU A 62 7.48 15.01 -15.62
C GLU A 62 7.87 14.44 -14.23
N LEU A 63 7.11 14.74 -13.18
CA LEU A 63 7.30 14.12 -11.86
C LEU A 63 7.15 12.59 -11.94
N ILE A 64 6.14 12.09 -12.66
CA ILE A 64 5.95 10.65 -12.89
C ILE A 64 7.16 10.06 -13.62
N LYS A 65 7.67 10.71 -14.68
CA LYS A 65 8.87 10.24 -15.39
C LYS A 65 10.09 10.15 -14.46
N ILE A 66 10.27 11.13 -13.58
CA ILE A 66 11.35 11.12 -12.59
C ILE A 66 11.18 9.96 -11.60
N TYR A 67 9.96 9.69 -11.15
CA TYR A 67 9.63 8.55 -10.30
C TYR A 67 9.83 7.20 -11.03
N GLU A 68 9.54 7.13 -12.33
CA GLU A 68 9.77 5.96 -13.18
C GLU A 68 11.26 5.63 -13.35
N ILE A 69 12.13 6.63 -13.36
CA ILE A 69 13.59 6.43 -13.50
C ILE A 69 14.12 5.49 -12.41
N ASP A 70 13.74 5.71 -11.15
CA ASP A 70 14.25 4.91 -10.03
C ASP A 70 13.49 3.59 -9.82
N SER A 71 12.21 3.55 -10.22
CA SER A 71 11.39 2.34 -10.07
C SER A 71 11.59 1.30 -11.18
N LEU A 72 11.91 1.72 -12.41
CA LEU A 72 11.97 0.82 -13.58
C LEU A 72 13.39 0.54 -14.08
N ILE A 73 14.33 1.47 -13.88
CA ILE A 73 15.65 1.36 -14.47
C ILE A 73 16.56 0.63 -13.48
N ARG A 74 17.20 -0.46 -13.93
CA ARG A 74 18.21 -1.18 -13.13
C ARG A 74 19.41 -0.31 -12.79
N ASP A 75 19.71 0.65 -13.66
CA ASP A 75 20.71 1.70 -13.42
C ASP A 75 20.17 2.77 -12.46
N ARG A 76 20.45 2.55 -11.18
CA ARG A 76 20.11 3.47 -10.09
C ARG A 76 20.83 4.83 -10.19
N SER A 77 21.89 4.94 -11.00
CA SER A 77 22.61 6.21 -11.20
C SER A 77 21.83 7.21 -12.06
N ALA A 78 20.77 6.76 -12.72
CA ALA A 78 19.90 7.63 -13.52
C ALA A 78 19.16 8.68 -12.66
N LEU A 79 18.85 8.37 -11.40
CA LEU A 79 18.36 9.34 -10.43
C LEU A 79 19.53 10.14 -9.83
N ASN A 80 20.08 11.06 -10.62
CA ASN A 80 21.21 11.91 -10.22
C ASN A 80 20.76 13.30 -9.73
N GLN A 81 21.72 14.09 -9.23
CA GLN A 81 21.50 15.44 -8.70
C GLN A 81 20.74 16.38 -9.65
N LYS A 82 20.98 16.32 -10.97
CA LYS A 82 20.25 17.16 -11.93
C LYS A 82 18.77 16.78 -12.00
N VAL A 83 18.48 15.48 -11.98
CA VAL A 83 17.10 14.96 -11.98
C VAL A 83 16.38 15.31 -10.68
N LEU A 84 17.08 15.15 -9.54
CA LEU A 84 16.55 15.52 -8.22
C LEU A 84 16.27 17.03 -8.12
N GLN A 85 17.17 17.86 -8.65
CA GLN A 85 16.96 19.30 -8.70
C GLN A 85 15.75 19.65 -9.58
N ARG A 86 15.57 18.98 -10.72
CA ARG A 86 14.39 19.18 -11.57
C ARG A 86 13.09 18.82 -10.85
N PHE A 87 13.07 17.70 -10.11
CA PHE A 87 11.91 17.31 -9.28
C PHE A 87 11.56 18.42 -8.28
N ARG A 88 12.56 18.91 -7.56
CA ARG A 88 12.44 20.01 -6.60
C ARG A 88 11.95 21.31 -7.24
N ASP A 89 12.45 21.67 -8.42
CA ASP A 89 12.05 22.89 -9.13
C ASP A 89 10.56 22.85 -9.50
N ILE A 90 10.05 21.69 -9.94
CA ILE A 90 8.63 21.51 -10.24
C ILE A 90 7.77 21.65 -8.98
N LEU A 91 8.20 21.06 -7.86
CA LEU A 91 7.49 21.19 -6.58
C LEU A 91 7.43 22.65 -6.10
N ARG A 92 8.56 23.36 -6.14
CA ARG A 92 8.66 24.76 -5.75
C ARG A 92 7.77 25.65 -6.59
N ASP A 93 7.81 25.47 -7.90
CA ASP A 93 6.93 26.18 -8.83
C ASP A 93 5.45 25.90 -8.49
N GLY A 94 5.09 24.63 -8.30
CA GLY A 94 3.73 24.23 -7.97
C GLY A 94 3.21 24.78 -6.64
N PHE A 95 4.05 24.82 -5.61
CA PHE A 95 3.69 25.42 -4.33
C PHE A 95 3.61 26.95 -4.41
N SER A 96 4.46 27.59 -5.21
CA SER A 96 4.40 29.05 -5.41
C SER A 96 3.12 29.52 -6.12
N HIS A 97 2.48 28.64 -6.88
CA HIS A 97 1.22 28.88 -7.58
C HIS A 97 -0.03 28.47 -6.77
N ALA A 98 0.13 27.91 -5.57
CA ALA A 98 -0.96 27.52 -4.70
C ALA A 98 -1.24 28.57 -3.62
N HIS A 99 -2.49 28.68 -3.18
CA HIS A 99 -2.88 29.52 -2.05
C HIS A 99 -3.47 28.65 -0.94
N VAL A 100 -2.76 28.54 0.18
CA VAL A 100 -3.19 27.79 1.36
C VAL A 100 -3.56 28.78 2.47
N PRO A 101 -4.85 28.97 2.78
CA PRO A 101 -5.29 29.86 3.86
C PRO A 101 -4.95 29.28 5.24
N ASN A 102 -5.15 30.11 6.26
CA ASN A 102 -4.88 29.74 7.65
C ASN A 102 -5.75 28.56 8.12
N GLY A 103 -5.22 27.80 9.07
CA GLY A 103 -5.95 26.70 9.71
C GLY A 103 -6.18 25.48 8.83
N VAL A 104 -5.66 25.46 7.58
CA VAL A 104 -5.68 24.25 6.77
C VAL A 104 -4.82 23.16 7.44
N THR A 105 -5.33 21.93 7.45
CA THR A 105 -4.64 20.77 7.99
C THR A 105 -4.57 19.67 6.93
N LEU A 106 -3.40 19.04 6.79
CA LEU A 106 -3.22 17.82 6.01
C LEU A 106 -2.80 16.69 6.94
N ARG A 107 -3.54 15.57 6.89
CA ARG A 107 -3.26 14.37 7.66
C ARG A 107 -3.02 13.19 6.75
N CYS A 108 -1.89 12.51 6.91
CA CYS A 108 -1.56 11.29 6.20
C CYS A 108 -1.64 10.11 7.17
N PHE A 109 -2.34 9.03 6.78
CA PHE A 109 -2.53 7.86 7.62
C PHE A 109 -1.30 6.95 7.76
N GLY A 110 -0.13 7.37 7.29
CA GLY A 110 1.12 6.64 7.40
C GLY A 110 1.50 5.92 6.12
N ASP A 111 2.44 4.97 6.24
CA ASP A 111 3.09 4.27 5.12
C ASP A 111 3.61 5.28 4.10
N MET A 112 4.20 6.37 4.62
CA MET A 112 4.77 7.44 3.80
C MET A 112 6.18 7.14 3.34
N LEU A 113 6.91 6.37 4.15
CA LEU A 113 8.31 6.04 3.94
C LEU A 113 8.57 4.55 4.21
N ALA A 114 9.70 4.04 3.71
CA ALA A 114 10.16 2.66 3.86
C ALA A 114 9.14 1.58 3.45
N ASP A 115 8.55 1.73 2.28
CA ASP A 115 7.52 0.83 1.74
C ASP A 115 7.84 0.48 0.27
N ARG A 116 6.84 0.11 -0.53
CA ARG A 116 6.91 -0.42 -1.90
C ARG A 116 7.32 0.61 -2.93
N GLY A 117 7.11 1.88 -2.65
CA GLY A 117 7.34 2.98 -3.58
C GLY A 117 8.78 3.08 -4.09
N SER A 118 8.99 4.06 -4.97
CA SER A 118 10.28 4.19 -5.68
C SER A 118 11.40 4.52 -4.71
N ASN A 119 11.40 5.72 -4.12
CA ASN A 119 12.52 6.20 -3.29
C ASN A 119 12.00 7.15 -2.21
N ASP A 120 12.37 6.92 -0.95
CA ASP A 120 11.95 7.77 0.17
C ASP A 120 12.41 9.23 0.01
N LEU A 121 13.50 9.46 -0.74
CA LEU A 121 14.00 10.81 -1.03
C LEU A 121 12.94 11.69 -1.70
N LEU A 122 12.13 11.14 -2.61
CA LEU A 122 11.13 11.92 -3.35
C LEU A 122 9.98 12.36 -2.44
N SER A 123 9.56 11.49 -1.50
CA SER A 123 8.56 11.84 -0.48
C SER A 123 9.12 12.89 0.49
N LEU A 124 10.36 12.72 0.95
CA LEU A 124 11.04 13.68 1.84
C LEU A 124 11.22 15.06 1.20
N LEU A 125 11.59 15.12 -0.09
CA LEU A 125 11.65 16.37 -0.84
C LEU A 125 10.28 17.03 -0.93
N THR A 126 9.23 16.26 -1.22
CA THR A 126 7.85 16.78 -1.28
C THR A 126 7.43 17.38 0.05
N LEU A 127 7.69 16.69 1.16
CA LEU A 127 7.41 17.18 2.51
C LEU A 127 8.20 18.44 2.86
N LEU A 128 9.50 18.47 2.55
CA LEU A 128 10.35 19.63 2.84
C LEU A 128 9.90 20.86 2.07
N GLU A 129 9.72 20.74 0.75
CA GLU A 129 9.32 21.88 -0.08
C GLU A 129 7.91 22.38 0.29
N MET A 130 6.98 21.48 0.65
CA MET A 130 5.67 21.86 1.19
C MET A 130 5.81 22.67 2.49
N ARG A 131 6.64 22.19 3.42
CA ARG A 131 6.85 22.83 4.72
C ARG A 131 7.51 24.20 4.60
N LEU A 132 8.42 24.37 3.63
CA LEU A 132 9.08 25.63 3.34
C LEU A 132 8.10 26.64 2.70
N ALA A 133 7.22 26.18 1.81
CA ALA A 133 6.22 27.05 1.18
C ALA A 133 5.11 27.47 2.16
N PHE A 134 4.68 26.56 3.04
CA PHE A 134 3.56 26.77 3.95
C PHE A 134 3.93 26.41 5.40
N PRO A 135 4.71 27.24 6.10
CA PRO A 135 5.13 26.96 7.49
C PRO A 135 3.96 26.85 8.48
N GLU A 136 2.84 27.52 8.18
CA GLU A 136 1.62 27.49 8.99
C GLU A 136 0.67 26.33 8.65
N LEU A 137 0.92 25.58 7.55
CA LEU A 137 0.15 24.39 7.23
C LEU A 137 0.42 23.34 8.31
N ARG A 138 -0.64 22.91 8.99
CA ARG A 138 -0.55 21.82 9.97
C ARG A 138 -0.47 20.48 9.21
N GLY A 139 0.75 19.97 9.06
CA GLY A 139 0.99 18.60 8.57
C GLY A 139 0.95 17.60 9.72
N VAL A 140 0.23 16.50 9.55
CA VAL A 140 0.21 15.35 10.46
C VAL A 140 0.52 14.08 9.67
N ILE A 141 1.50 13.32 10.12
CA ILE A 141 1.83 11.99 9.62
C ILE A 141 1.61 11.01 10.77
N LEU A 142 0.65 10.11 10.64
CA LEU A 142 0.45 9.07 11.63
C LEU A 142 1.52 8.00 11.47
N LEU A 143 2.24 7.69 12.55
CA LEU A 143 3.27 6.66 12.54
C LEU A 143 2.68 5.33 12.07
N SER A 144 3.28 4.74 11.04
CA SER A 144 2.97 3.39 10.57
C SER A 144 4.06 2.37 10.91
N ASN A 145 3.80 1.10 10.58
CA ASN A 145 4.79 0.04 10.64
C ASN A 145 5.96 0.32 9.66
N HIS A 146 5.68 0.76 8.43
CA HIS A 146 6.72 1.13 7.47
C HIS A 146 7.49 2.38 7.89
N ASP A 147 6.80 3.44 8.34
CA ASP A 147 7.42 4.65 8.88
C ASP A 147 8.37 4.36 10.06
N LYS A 148 7.98 3.43 10.96
CA LYS A 148 8.86 2.92 12.03
C LYS A 148 10.14 2.28 11.48
N CYS A 149 10.11 1.63 10.31
CA CYS A 149 11.29 1.04 9.69
C CYS A 149 12.32 2.11 9.32
N LEU A 150 11.91 3.21 8.67
CA LEU A 150 12.81 4.34 8.42
C LEU A 150 13.28 4.97 9.73
N LEU A 151 12.35 5.26 10.64
CA LEU A 151 12.64 5.97 11.89
C LEU A 151 13.62 5.18 12.77
N SER A 152 13.44 3.87 12.90
CA SER A 152 14.36 3.03 13.70
C SER A 152 15.77 3.00 13.11
N ASN A 153 15.91 2.99 11.78
CA ASN A 153 17.21 3.06 11.11
C ASN A 153 17.84 4.46 11.25
N TYR A 154 17.04 5.52 11.20
CA TYR A 154 17.50 6.89 11.45
C TYR A 154 18.02 7.03 12.90
N LEU A 155 17.22 6.67 13.89
CA LEU A 155 17.55 6.80 15.32
C LEU A 155 18.78 5.98 15.72
N ARG A 156 18.96 4.78 15.13
CA ARG A 156 20.14 3.93 15.36
C ARG A 156 21.39 4.41 14.60
N GLY A 157 21.29 5.45 13.75
CA GLY A 157 22.37 5.92 12.87
C GLY A 157 22.68 4.97 11.72
N ALA A 158 21.78 4.03 11.40
CA ALA A 158 21.95 3.05 10.33
C ALA A 158 21.73 3.64 8.93
N LEU A 159 21.15 4.84 8.84
CA LEU A 159 21.06 5.60 7.58
C LEU A 159 22.38 6.24 7.16
N ALA A 160 23.35 6.41 8.06
CA ALA A 160 24.64 7.03 7.75
C ALA A 160 25.42 6.23 6.68
N PRO A 161 26.29 6.90 5.88
CA PRO A 161 27.06 6.23 4.82
C PRO A 161 27.85 5.02 5.33
N GLY A 162 27.78 3.92 4.57
CA GLY A 162 28.48 2.66 4.88
C GLY A 162 27.89 1.84 6.04
N LYS A 163 26.84 2.32 6.72
CA LYS A 163 26.12 1.54 7.74
C LYS A 163 25.09 0.60 7.09
N LYS A 164 24.82 -0.55 7.72
CA LYS A 164 23.83 -1.51 7.22
C LYS A 164 22.45 -1.20 7.79
N LEU A 165 21.44 -1.23 6.94
CA LEU A 165 20.04 -1.16 7.38
C LEU A 165 19.68 -2.40 8.19
N THR A 166 18.83 -2.20 9.20
CA THR A 166 18.09 -3.27 9.87
C THR A 166 16.68 -3.28 9.31
N MET A 167 16.36 -4.30 8.53
CA MET A 167 15.05 -4.44 7.89
C MET A 167 14.14 -5.24 8.82
N GLU A 168 13.22 -4.55 9.48
CA GLU A 168 12.21 -5.19 10.35
C GLU A 168 10.97 -5.63 9.57
N LEU A 169 10.88 -5.19 8.31
CA LEU A 169 9.74 -5.31 7.42
C LEU A 169 10.20 -5.59 6.00
N SER A 170 9.32 -6.25 5.25
CA SER A 170 9.44 -6.39 3.80
C SER A 170 8.03 -6.37 3.20
N PRO A 171 7.81 -5.62 2.10
CA PRO A 171 8.80 -4.84 1.33
C PRO A 171 9.11 -3.45 1.93
N CYS A 172 10.36 -2.96 1.78
CA CYS A 172 10.77 -1.57 2.07
C CYS A 172 11.76 -1.07 1.00
N ASN A 173 11.34 -1.12 -0.26
CA ASN A 173 12.15 -0.80 -1.43
C ASN A 173 12.59 0.67 -1.43
N SER A 174 11.69 1.58 -1.06
CA SER A 174 11.92 3.02 -1.07
C SER A 174 13.05 3.44 -0.12
N LEU A 175 13.13 2.82 1.06
CA LEU A 175 14.21 3.00 2.04
C LEU A 175 15.54 2.44 1.54
N THR A 176 15.51 1.25 0.95
CA THR A 176 16.71 0.59 0.44
C THR A 176 17.35 1.43 -0.68
N ARG A 177 16.53 2.03 -1.54
CA ARG A 177 16.99 2.92 -2.61
C ARG A 177 17.46 4.29 -2.08
N LEU A 178 16.79 4.87 -1.10
CA LEU A 178 17.31 6.06 -0.39
C LEU A 178 18.71 5.79 0.17
N LYS A 179 18.89 4.66 0.86
CA LYS A 179 20.19 4.28 1.43
C LYS A 179 21.26 4.11 0.36
N TRP A 180 20.91 3.55 -0.80
CA TRP A 180 21.82 3.43 -1.94
C TRP A 180 22.29 4.81 -2.43
N LEU A 181 21.41 5.81 -2.54
CA LEU A 181 21.79 7.16 -2.94
C LEU A 181 22.78 7.81 -1.96
N ILE A 182 22.57 7.59 -0.65
CA ILE A 182 23.47 8.07 0.41
C ILE A 182 24.84 7.39 0.31
N ASP A 183 24.87 6.07 0.17
CA ASP A 183 26.11 5.29 0.11
C ASP A 183 26.95 5.57 -1.13
N ASN A 184 26.31 5.97 -2.23
CA ASN A 184 26.98 6.33 -3.49
C ASN A 184 27.20 7.83 -3.63
N HIS A 185 26.99 8.62 -2.56
CA HIS A 185 27.19 10.07 -2.54
C HIS A 185 26.40 10.83 -3.63
N ILE A 186 25.29 10.26 -4.10
CA ILE A 186 24.37 10.97 -4.99
C ILE A 186 23.64 12.03 -4.19
N ILE A 187 23.26 11.75 -2.95
CA ILE A 187 22.70 12.69 -1.98
C ILE A 187 23.56 12.65 -0.71
N SER A 188 23.77 13.80 -0.06
CA SER A 188 24.48 13.82 1.22
C SER A 188 23.58 13.32 2.36
N TYR A 189 24.17 12.66 3.36
CA TYR A 189 23.42 12.25 4.55
C TYR A 189 22.87 13.46 5.31
N ASP A 190 23.65 14.54 5.41
CA ASP A 190 23.25 15.78 6.08
C ASP A 190 22.00 16.39 5.44
N GLU A 191 21.87 16.33 4.11
CA GLU A 191 20.67 16.81 3.41
C GLU A 191 19.43 15.96 3.71
N VAL A 192 19.59 14.63 3.82
CA VAL A 192 18.50 13.72 4.21
C VAL A 192 18.11 13.93 5.68
N GLU A 193 19.10 14.09 6.56
CA GLU A 193 18.87 14.41 7.96
C GLU A 193 18.13 15.74 8.12
N ASP A 194 18.49 16.76 7.34
CA ASP A 194 17.80 18.05 7.32
C ASP A 194 16.32 17.92 6.93
N MET A 195 16.02 17.11 5.89
CA MET A 195 14.64 16.81 5.49
C MET A 195 13.85 16.11 6.61
N ILE A 196 14.46 15.11 7.24
CA ILE A 196 13.84 14.36 8.34
C ILE A 196 13.53 15.31 9.50
N GLN A 197 14.50 16.12 9.92
CA GLN A 197 14.39 17.02 11.06
C GLN A 197 13.41 18.18 10.82
N LYS A 198 13.42 18.78 9.63
CA LYS A 198 12.60 19.97 9.34
C LYS A 198 11.18 19.66 8.91
N ALA A 199 10.95 18.51 8.26
CA ALA A 199 9.68 18.22 7.61
C ALA A 199 8.98 16.98 8.18
N TYR A 200 9.70 15.87 8.36
CA TYR A 200 9.09 14.61 8.75
C TYR A 200 8.81 14.53 10.27
N LEU A 201 9.83 14.68 11.12
CA LEU A 201 9.67 14.54 12.56
C LEU A 201 8.67 15.54 13.17
N PRO A 202 8.62 16.82 12.76
CA PRO A 202 7.65 17.77 13.31
C PRO A 202 6.20 17.44 12.95
N ALA A 203 5.98 16.71 11.85
CA ALA A 203 4.65 16.28 11.43
C ALA A 203 4.24 14.93 12.05
N LEU A 204 5.20 14.15 12.55
CA LEU A 204 4.96 12.78 13.01
C LEU A 204 4.18 12.74 14.33
N LYS A 205 3.13 11.92 14.36
CA LYS A 205 2.32 11.65 15.55
C LYS A 205 2.09 10.16 15.72
N LEU A 206 1.94 9.70 16.96
CA LEU A 206 1.54 8.32 17.24
C LEU A 206 0.05 8.11 16.93
N VAL A 207 -0.76 9.11 17.24
CA VAL A 207 -2.22 9.11 17.12
C VAL A 207 -2.70 10.55 16.99
N ASP A 208 -3.82 10.80 16.34
CA ASP A 208 -4.43 12.14 16.27
C ASP A 208 -5.95 12.03 16.48
N TYR A 209 -6.63 13.14 16.68
CA TYR A 209 -8.08 13.14 16.85
C TYR A 209 -8.73 14.41 16.31
N VAL A 210 -10.04 14.34 16.05
CA VAL A 210 -10.91 15.49 15.78
C VAL A 210 -12.09 15.46 16.74
N ARG A 211 -12.30 16.58 17.44
CA ARG A 211 -13.51 16.81 18.22
C ARG A 211 -14.59 17.43 17.36
N LYS A 212 -15.82 16.98 17.58
CA LYS A 212 -16.99 17.56 16.96
C LYS A 212 -17.82 18.35 17.95
N GLU A 213 -18.63 19.25 17.42
CA GLU A 213 -19.55 20.10 18.19
C GLU A 213 -20.60 19.29 18.96
N ASP A 214 -20.96 18.09 18.49
CA ASP A 214 -21.91 17.19 19.15
C ASP A 214 -21.31 16.42 20.35
N GLY A 215 -20.06 16.72 20.70
CA GLY A 215 -19.32 16.04 21.76
C GLY A 215 -18.68 14.72 21.34
N SER A 216 -18.90 14.26 20.10
CA SER A 216 -18.23 13.06 19.57
C SER A 216 -16.75 13.30 19.27
N ILE A 217 -16.00 12.21 19.18
CA ILE A 217 -14.59 12.20 18.83
C ILE A 217 -14.31 11.18 17.73
N ASP A 218 -13.54 11.61 16.74
CA ASP A 218 -12.90 10.72 15.78
C ASP A 218 -11.44 10.56 16.22
N ILE A 219 -11.01 9.32 16.45
CA ILE A 219 -9.63 8.97 16.78
C ILE A 219 -8.98 8.38 15.54
N MET A 220 -7.79 8.85 15.18
CA MET A 220 -7.08 8.49 13.97
C MET A 220 -5.71 7.90 14.29
N SER A 221 -5.46 6.70 13.79
CA SER A 221 -4.20 5.97 13.89
C SER A 221 -3.85 5.33 12.55
N HIS A 222 -2.61 4.89 12.34
CA HIS A 222 -2.29 4.17 11.09
C HIS A 222 -3.11 2.89 10.96
N ALA A 223 -3.08 2.04 11.99
CA ALA A 223 -3.83 0.78 12.05
C ALA A 223 -5.13 0.90 12.86
N PRO A 224 -6.11 -0.02 12.67
CA PRO A 224 -7.26 -0.14 13.54
C PRO A 224 -6.87 -0.17 15.02
N LEU A 225 -7.53 0.66 15.81
CA LEU A 225 -7.20 0.89 17.22
C LEU A 225 -8.42 0.63 18.11
N THR A 226 -8.19 0.42 19.40
CA THR A 226 -9.23 0.29 20.42
C THR A 226 -8.92 1.22 21.60
N LEU A 227 -9.93 1.56 22.40
CA LEU A 227 -9.70 2.28 23.66
C LEU A 227 -8.82 1.46 24.63
N SER A 228 -8.97 0.14 24.68
CA SER A 228 -8.12 -0.72 25.52
C SER A 228 -6.63 -0.64 25.13
N ALA A 229 -6.31 -0.47 23.85
CA ALA A 229 -4.95 -0.24 23.40
C ALA A 229 -4.41 1.13 23.85
N ILE A 230 -5.25 2.18 23.82
CA ILE A 230 -4.90 3.51 24.34
C ILE A 230 -4.71 3.47 25.85
N ASP A 231 -5.58 2.79 26.59
CA ASP A 231 -5.50 2.63 28.05
C ASP A 231 -4.20 1.91 28.45
N LYS A 232 -3.84 0.83 27.74
CA LYS A 232 -2.57 0.15 27.95
C LYS A 232 -1.37 1.09 27.70
N ALA A 233 -1.40 1.85 26.61
CA ALA A 233 -0.32 2.78 26.28
C ALA A 233 -0.20 3.93 27.28
N MET A 234 -1.33 4.42 27.81
CA MET A 234 -1.37 5.41 28.89
C MET A 234 -0.65 4.88 30.13
N HIS A 235 -0.97 3.66 30.57
CA HIS A 235 -0.33 3.06 31.75
C HIS A 235 1.15 2.75 31.55
N GLU A 236 1.58 2.43 30.33
CA GLU A 236 2.97 2.05 30.03
C GLU A 236 3.89 3.26 29.79
N PHE A 237 3.38 4.31 29.14
CA PHE A 237 4.21 5.46 28.76
C PHE A 237 4.00 6.71 29.61
N LEU A 238 2.81 6.90 30.19
CA LEU A 238 2.50 8.12 30.91
C LEU A 238 2.73 7.96 32.42
N PRO A 239 3.24 9.00 33.09
CA PRO A 239 3.25 9.05 34.55
C PRO A 239 1.83 9.02 35.13
N ALA A 240 1.67 8.48 36.35
CA ALA A 240 0.36 8.22 36.96
C ALA A 240 -0.55 9.46 37.11
N ASN A 241 0.02 10.67 37.23
CA ASN A 241 -0.74 11.91 37.31
C ASN A 241 -1.39 12.33 35.98
N HIS A 242 -1.05 11.66 34.87
CA HIS A 242 -1.67 11.85 33.56
C HIS A 242 -2.71 10.77 33.24
N HIS A 243 -2.90 9.77 34.11
CA HIS A 243 -3.89 8.72 33.89
C HIS A 243 -5.31 9.28 34.08
N LYS A 244 -6.20 8.95 33.13
CA LYS A 244 -7.60 9.38 33.10
C LYS A 244 -8.50 8.20 32.78
N ASP A 245 -9.77 8.30 33.15
CA ASP A 245 -10.78 7.35 32.70
C ASP A 245 -11.20 7.70 31.27
N ILE A 246 -10.54 7.07 30.29
CA ILE A 246 -10.79 7.33 28.87
C ILE A 246 -12.15 6.81 28.39
N TYR A 247 -12.92 6.08 29.21
CA TYR A 247 -14.27 5.62 28.87
C TYR A 247 -15.36 6.58 29.37
N ALA A 248 -15.01 7.45 30.33
CA ALA A 248 -15.94 8.40 30.96
C ALA A 248 -16.23 9.63 30.10
N SER A 249 -15.26 10.14 29.34
CA SER A 249 -15.48 11.35 28.53
C SER A 249 -14.55 11.44 27.31
N ALA A 250 -15.06 12.11 26.26
CA ALA A 250 -14.26 12.42 25.07
C ALA A 250 -13.10 13.38 25.41
N ASP A 251 -13.22 14.19 26.47
CA ASP A 251 -12.18 15.13 26.92
C ASP A 251 -11.01 14.41 27.58
N ASP A 252 -11.31 13.39 28.39
CA ASP A 252 -10.30 12.57 29.05
C ASP A 252 -9.46 11.77 28.04
N VAL A 253 -10.10 11.15 27.04
CA VAL A 253 -9.36 10.46 25.97
C VAL A 253 -8.54 11.47 25.15
N ALA A 254 -9.10 12.63 24.79
CA ALA A 254 -8.38 13.66 24.04
C ALA A 254 -7.11 14.12 24.77
N TYR A 255 -7.24 14.39 26.09
CA TYR A 255 -6.10 14.72 26.94
C TYR A 255 -5.03 13.62 26.93
N VAL A 256 -5.42 12.35 27.09
CA VAL A 256 -4.47 11.23 27.06
C VAL A 256 -3.76 11.12 25.71
N LEU A 257 -4.48 11.29 24.60
CA LEU A 257 -3.89 11.27 23.25
C LEU A 257 -2.87 12.41 23.05
N ASP A 258 -3.15 13.61 23.59
CA ASP A 258 -2.20 14.72 23.57
C ASP A 258 -0.94 14.42 24.40
N GLN A 259 -1.10 13.86 25.61
CA GLN A 259 0.04 13.47 26.44
C GLN A 259 0.88 12.36 25.80
N LEU A 260 0.25 11.38 25.15
CA LEU A 260 0.94 10.34 24.40
C LEU A 260 1.77 10.93 23.25
N ASN A 261 1.25 11.93 22.53
CA ASN A 261 2.01 12.60 21.47
C ASN A 261 3.17 13.46 21.99
N ILE A 262 3.01 14.10 23.14
CA ILE A 262 4.10 14.84 23.80
C ILE A 262 5.23 13.87 24.14
N ILE A 263 4.94 12.80 24.89
CA ILE A 263 5.93 11.77 25.24
C ILE A 263 6.51 11.08 24.00
N PHE A 264 5.69 10.88 22.95
CA PHE A 264 6.17 10.40 21.67
C PHE A 264 7.26 11.30 21.12
N SER A 265 6.95 12.60 20.93
CA SER A 265 7.88 13.58 20.35
C SER A 265 9.16 13.77 21.17
N GLU A 266 9.05 13.89 22.49
CA GLU A 266 10.19 14.07 23.39
C GLU A 266 11.03 12.78 23.48
N GLY A 267 10.35 11.63 23.51
CA GLY A 267 10.97 10.32 23.62
C GLY A 267 11.81 9.92 22.40
N LEU A 268 11.54 10.47 21.21
CA LEU A 268 12.34 10.21 20.00
C LEU A 268 13.82 10.55 20.18
N MET A 269 14.14 11.57 20.99
CA MET A 269 15.51 12.06 21.16
C MET A 269 16.21 11.48 22.40
N ASP A 270 15.46 10.95 23.36
CA ASP A 270 16.02 10.30 24.55
C ASP A 270 16.17 8.79 24.35
N LYS A 271 17.40 8.34 24.12
CA LYS A 271 17.77 6.92 23.96
C LYS A 271 17.40 6.04 25.15
N LYS A 272 17.17 6.63 26.33
CA LYS A 272 16.77 5.90 27.54
C LYS A 272 15.26 5.83 27.71
N SER A 273 14.49 6.63 26.97
CA SER A 273 13.04 6.64 27.11
C SER A 273 12.43 5.29 26.68
N PRO A 274 11.34 4.85 27.34
CA PRO A 274 10.60 3.67 26.90
C PRO A 274 10.11 3.78 25.45
N MET A 275 9.77 5.00 25.02
CA MET A 275 9.33 5.28 23.66
C MET A 275 10.43 5.01 22.62
N TYR A 276 11.65 5.50 22.85
CA TYR A 276 12.79 5.22 21.97
C TYR A 276 13.05 3.72 21.87
N GLN A 277 13.02 3.01 23.01
CA GLN A 277 13.21 1.57 23.04
C GLN A 277 12.10 0.85 22.26
N ALA A 278 10.85 1.25 22.42
CA ALA A 278 9.72 0.69 21.68
C ALA A 278 9.85 0.93 20.17
N LEU A 279 10.36 2.08 19.72
CA LEU A 279 10.58 2.34 18.29
C LEU A 279 11.78 1.61 17.70
N THR A 280 12.83 1.44 18.51
CA THR A 280 14.10 0.83 18.11
C THR A 280 14.23 -0.62 18.57
N THR A 281 13.15 -1.30 18.89
CA THR A 281 13.10 -2.75 19.07
C THR A 281 12.28 -3.40 17.96
N PRO A 282 12.59 -4.66 17.59
CA PRO A 282 11.79 -5.37 16.61
C PRO A 282 10.31 -5.41 17.01
N PRO A 283 9.37 -5.44 16.04
CA PRO A 283 7.95 -5.50 16.33
C PRO A 283 7.59 -6.70 17.21
N SER A 284 6.81 -6.46 18.26
CA SER A 284 6.28 -7.50 19.17
C SER A 284 4.92 -7.08 19.68
N LYS A 285 3.99 -8.02 19.87
CA LYS A 285 2.67 -7.74 20.48
C LYS A 285 2.77 -7.20 21.93
N THR A 286 3.91 -7.42 22.59
CA THR A 286 4.17 -6.87 23.92
C THR A 286 4.55 -5.39 23.87
N ASN A 287 5.05 -4.90 22.74
CA ASN A 287 5.42 -3.50 22.55
C ASN A 287 4.14 -2.66 22.37
N PRO A 288 3.91 -1.59 23.15
CA PRO A 288 2.66 -0.84 23.08
C PRO A 288 2.43 -0.15 21.75
N ILE A 289 3.50 0.26 21.06
CA ILE A 289 3.41 0.92 19.76
C ILE A 289 2.84 -0.06 18.72
N TYR A 290 3.01 -1.38 18.94
CA TYR A 290 2.44 -2.39 18.06
C TYR A 290 0.96 -2.13 17.82
N ASN A 291 0.18 -1.88 18.87
CA ASN A 291 -1.27 -1.71 18.78
C ASN A 291 -1.72 -0.46 18.00
N PHE A 292 -0.81 0.49 17.71
CA PHE A 292 -1.13 1.69 16.92
C PHE A 292 -0.88 1.49 15.43
N ILE A 293 0.01 0.55 15.06
CA ILE A 293 0.59 0.50 13.72
C ILE A 293 0.50 -0.86 13.03
N TRP A 294 0.07 -1.91 13.74
CA TRP A 294 0.08 -3.29 13.23
C TRP A 294 -1.26 -4.04 13.21
N PRO A 295 -2.23 -3.78 14.11
CA PRO A 295 -3.46 -4.56 14.12
C PRO A 295 -4.19 -4.51 12.79
N ARG A 296 -4.98 -5.55 12.56
CA ARG A 296 -5.97 -5.61 11.48
C ARG A 296 -7.36 -5.51 12.06
N LEU A 297 -8.35 -5.21 11.22
CA LEU A 297 -9.75 -5.20 11.64
C LEU A 297 -10.17 -6.57 12.19
N THR A 298 -9.60 -7.65 11.67
CA THR A 298 -9.84 -9.01 12.16
C THR A 298 -9.21 -9.32 13.52
N ASP A 299 -8.27 -8.50 13.99
CA ASP A 299 -7.64 -8.67 15.30
C ASP A 299 -8.46 -8.02 16.44
N ILE A 300 -9.50 -7.26 16.08
CA ILE A 300 -10.39 -6.63 17.05
C ILE A 300 -11.29 -7.72 17.64
N GLY A 301 -11.06 -8.02 18.92
CA GLY A 301 -11.79 -9.05 19.65
C GLY A 301 -13.22 -8.65 20.02
N PRO A 302 -14.04 -9.63 20.49
CA PRO A 302 -15.45 -9.41 20.84
C PRO A 302 -15.65 -8.58 22.11
N GLU A 303 -14.64 -8.49 22.97
CA GLU A 303 -14.67 -7.77 24.23
C GLU A 303 -14.19 -6.33 24.04
N ILE A 304 -14.96 -5.52 23.30
CA ILE A 304 -14.75 -4.08 23.24
C ILE A 304 -15.65 -3.40 24.26
N GLU A 305 -15.04 -2.73 25.24
CA GLU A 305 -15.74 -1.81 26.11
C GLU A 305 -16.13 -0.56 25.31
N VAL A 306 -17.43 -0.29 25.23
CA VAL A 306 -17.98 0.84 24.50
C VAL A 306 -17.99 2.07 25.43
N PRO A 307 -17.39 3.20 25.04
CA PRO A 307 -17.37 4.39 25.87
C PRO A 307 -18.77 4.99 26.06
N SER A 308 -18.92 5.83 27.08
CA SER A 308 -20.17 6.56 27.35
C SER A 308 -20.47 7.71 26.36
N TYR A 309 -19.59 7.91 25.37
CA TYR A 309 -19.66 8.95 24.35
C TYR A 309 -19.51 8.36 22.95
N ASN A 310 -19.92 9.11 21.93
CA ASN A 310 -19.77 8.68 20.54
C ASN A 310 -18.30 8.74 20.10
N CYS A 311 -17.72 7.57 19.86
CA CYS A 311 -16.33 7.41 19.41
C CYS A 311 -16.30 6.67 18.06
N ARG A 312 -15.47 7.17 17.14
CA ARG A 312 -15.20 6.50 15.86
C ARG A 312 -13.69 6.40 15.64
N PHE A 313 -13.26 5.30 15.04
CA PHE A 313 -11.86 5.11 14.68
C PHE A 313 -11.68 5.29 13.19
N ARG A 314 -10.65 6.01 12.77
CA ARG A 314 -10.23 6.13 11.37
C ARG A 314 -8.84 5.56 11.24
N HIS A 315 -8.59 4.83 10.17
CA HIS A 315 -7.30 4.18 9.94
C HIS A 315 -6.95 4.11 8.46
N GLY A 316 -5.66 3.98 8.13
CA GLY A 316 -5.18 3.77 6.76
C GLY A 316 -4.91 2.31 6.44
N HIS A 317 -4.35 1.58 7.42
CA HIS A 317 -3.95 0.18 7.28
C HIS A 317 -5.17 -0.75 7.30
N ASP A 318 -5.22 -1.70 6.38
CA ASP A 318 -6.18 -2.82 6.35
C ASP A 318 -7.64 -2.48 5.97
N GLY A 319 -8.34 -3.49 5.42
CA GLY A 319 -9.75 -3.40 5.02
C GLY A 319 -10.01 -2.68 3.70
N SER A 320 -11.24 -2.80 3.21
CA SER A 320 -11.74 -1.96 2.11
C SER A 320 -12.02 -0.56 2.63
N PRO A 321 -11.81 0.49 1.81
CA PRO A 321 -12.23 1.84 2.17
C PRO A 321 -13.72 1.90 2.50
N GLY A 322 -14.07 2.74 3.47
CA GLY A 322 -15.45 2.90 3.89
C GLY A 322 -15.67 2.65 5.37
N GLU A 323 -16.94 2.65 5.76
CA GLU A 323 -17.37 2.45 7.13
C GLU A 323 -17.68 0.98 7.40
N ILE A 324 -17.15 0.45 8.50
CA ILE A 324 -17.53 -0.83 9.07
C ILE A 324 -17.86 -0.68 10.55
N LYS A 325 -18.86 -1.40 11.03
CA LYS A 325 -19.20 -1.45 12.47
C LYS A 325 -18.75 -2.78 13.05
N ILE A 326 -17.88 -2.72 14.05
CA ILE A 326 -17.37 -3.87 14.78
C ILE A 326 -17.77 -3.69 16.24
N HIS A 327 -18.60 -4.61 16.75
CA HIS A 327 -19.10 -4.58 18.13
C HIS A 327 -19.75 -3.23 18.55
N GLY A 328 -20.45 -2.59 17.61
CA GLY A 328 -21.13 -1.30 17.85
C GLY A 328 -20.24 -0.05 17.70
N VAL A 329 -18.94 -0.23 17.51
CA VAL A 329 -17.99 0.86 17.25
C VAL A 329 -17.77 1.02 15.75
N THR A 330 -17.81 2.26 15.27
CA THR A 330 -17.57 2.59 13.86
C THR A 330 -16.07 2.72 13.57
N TYR A 331 -15.61 2.02 12.54
CA TYR A 331 -14.29 2.09 11.94
C TYR A 331 -14.40 2.61 10.51
N ILE A 332 -13.54 3.56 10.14
CA ILE A 332 -13.52 4.18 8.82
C ILE A 332 -12.14 3.97 8.18
N GLY A 333 -12.10 3.11 7.16
CA GLY A 333 -10.88 2.77 6.44
C GLY A 333 -10.55 3.76 5.33
N TYR A 334 -9.29 4.17 5.27
CA TYR A 334 -8.67 5.02 4.25
C TYR A 334 -7.61 4.24 3.45
N ASN A 335 -7.72 2.93 3.34
CA ASN A 335 -6.74 2.12 2.63
C ASN A 335 -6.70 2.48 1.13
N SER A 336 -5.61 3.10 0.69
CA SER A 336 -5.41 3.44 -0.71
C SER A 336 -4.69 2.29 -1.42
N ILE A 337 -5.28 1.79 -2.51
CA ILE A 337 -4.65 0.72 -3.32
C ILE A 337 -3.56 1.30 -4.21
N PHE A 338 -3.66 2.59 -4.54
CA PHE A 338 -2.77 3.28 -5.45
C PHE A 338 -1.29 3.10 -5.09
N GLY A 339 -0.92 3.29 -3.83
CA GLY A 339 0.48 3.21 -3.43
C GLY A 339 1.08 1.80 -3.59
N LYS A 340 0.25 0.75 -3.62
CA LYS A 340 0.71 -0.64 -3.74
C LYS A 340 1.13 -1.02 -5.16
N THR A 341 0.89 -0.14 -6.13
CA THR A 341 1.11 -0.41 -7.56
C THR A 341 2.37 0.28 -8.09
N THR A 342 3.06 -0.37 -9.02
CA THR A 342 4.23 0.18 -9.72
C THR A 342 3.81 1.07 -10.90
N PRO A 343 4.66 1.97 -11.40
CA PRO A 343 4.34 2.76 -12.60
C PRO A 343 3.98 1.96 -13.85
N GLN A 344 4.52 0.75 -14.00
CA GLN A 344 4.10 -0.15 -15.08
C GLN A 344 2.64 -0.60 -14.89
N GLN A 345 2.25 -0.92 -13.65
CA GLN A 345 0.88 -1.30 -13.31
C GLN A 345 -0.09 -0.13 -13.45
N TRP A 346 0.35 1.11 -13.20
CA TRP A 346 -0.45 2.32 -13.38
C TRP A 346 -1.01 2.49 -14.78
N ARG A 347 -0.26 2.06 -15.80
CA ARG A 347 -0.67 2.12 -17.22
C ARG A 347 -1.69 1.04 -17.58
N GLN A 348 -1.79 -0.01 -16.77
CA GLN A 348 -2.65 -1.17 -16.99
C GLN A 348 -3.86 -1.19 -16.06
N ALA A 349 -3.80 -0.47 -14.94
CA ALA A 349 -4.87 -0.37 -13.98
C ALA A 349 -6.01 0.45 -14.61
N GLU A 350 -7.16 -0.20 -14.83
CA GLU A 350 -8.37 0.50 -15.27
C GLU A 350 -8.85 1.52 -14.23
N ASN A 351 -8.58 1.26 -12.94
CA ASN A 351 -8.91 2.14 -11.83
C ASN A 351 -7.87 2.00 -10.70
N ALA A 352 -7.37 3.13 -10.19
CA ALA A 352 -6.62 3.19 -8.94
C ALA A 352 -7.44 3.95 -7.90
N GLN A 353 -7.53 3.42 -6.68
CA GLN A 353 -8.34 4.03 -5.62
C GLN A 353 -7.47 4.94 -4.75
N LEU A 354 -7.79 6.24 -4.73
CA LEU A 354 -7.28 7.18 -3.73
C LEU A 354 -8.41 7.50 -2.73
N THR A 355 -8.06 7.45 -1.46
CA THR A 355 -8.97 7.67 -0.34
C THR A 355 -8.61 8.98 0.34
N MET A 356 -9.50 9.95 0.27
CA MET A 356 -9.32 11.23 0.93
C MET A 356 -10.63 11.69 1.57
N SER A 357 -10.57 12.49 2.62
CA SER A 357 -11.74 13.17 3.16
C SER A 357 -11.40 14.61 3.50
N CYS A 358 -12.35 15.52 3.34
CA CYS A 358 -12.24 16.90 3.79
C CYS A 358 -13.24 17.17 4.93
N ILE A 359 -12.80 17.82 6.00
CA ILE A 359 -13.61 18.27 7.13
C ILE A 359 -13.45 19.79 7.26
N GLY A 360 -14.54 20.56 7.24
CA GLY A 360 -14.50 22.02 7.49
C GLY A 360 -14.35 22.89 6.22
N GLY A 361 -14.93 24.11 6.28
CA GLY A 361 -14.84 25.14 5.23
C GLY A 361 -16.07 25.29 4.31
N LEU A 362 -17.00 24.33 4.27
CA LEU A 362 -18.22 24.46 3.47
C LEU A 362 -19.29 25.25 4.24
N SER A 363 -19.25 26.59 4.17
CA SER A 363 -20.43 27.39 4.51
C SER A 363 -21.61 26.96 3.64
N GLU A 364 -22.77 26.73 4.25
CA GLU A 364 -24.06 26.30 3.67
C GLU A 364 -24.57 27.04 2.43
N GLN A 365 -23.90 28.10 1.98
CA GLN A 365 -24.34 28.87 0.84
C GLN A 365 -23.78 28.27 -0.46
N LYS A 366 -24.67 27.54 -1.16
CA LYS A 366 -24.71 27.42 -2.62
C LYS A 366 -23.84 26.35 -3.29
N MET A 367 -23.70 25.17 -2.67
CA MET A 367 -23.43 23.92 -3.42
C MET A 367 -24.62 22.96 -3.40
N VAL A 368 -25.83 23.52 -3.28
CA VAL A 368 -27.08 22.86 -3.72
C VAL A 368 -27.15 23.04 -5.23
N GLY A 369 -26.32 22.29 -5.93
CA GLY A 369 -26.43 22.01 -7.34
C GLY A 369 -26.03 20.56 -7.50
N ASP A 370 -26.87 19.78 -8.18
CA ASP A 370 -26.77 18.33 -8.37
C ASP A 370 -25.37 17.84 -8.85
N GLU A 371 -24.52 18.76 -9.33
CA GLU A 371 -23.18 18.57 -9.89
C GLU A 371 -22.10 18.08 -8.90
N MET A 372 -22.26 18.28 -7.59
CA MET A 372 -21.31 17.74 -6.60
C MET A 372 -21.81 16.44 -5.97
N ASP A 373 -23.13 16.24 -5.87
CA ASP A 373 -23.71 14.96 -5.48
C ASP A 373 -23.64 13.92 -6.63
N GLU A 374 -23.54 14.31 -7.90
CA GLU A 374 -23.15 13.38 -8.98
C GLU A 374 -21.66 13.00 -8.91
N ALA A 375 -20.77 13.94 -8.57
CA ALA A 375 -19.34 13.66 -8.41
C ALA A 375 -19.00 12.88 -7.11
N ILE A 376 -19.92 12.88 -6.13
CA ILE A 376 -19.79 12.22 -4.82
C ILE A 376 -20.72 10.99 -4.69
N GLY A 377 -21.72 10.85 -5.56
CA GLY A 377 -22.78 9.84 -5.48
C GLY A 377 -22.56 8.57 -6.30
N GLU A 378 -21.49 8.49 -7.10
CA GLU A 378 -21.22 7.32 -7.93
C GLU A 378 -20.25 6.31 -7.31
N VAL A 379 -20.35 6.05 -5.99
CA VAL A 379 -19.67 4.89 -5.37
C VAL A 379 -20.53 4.29 -4.26
N PHE A 380 -21.62 3.65 -4.66
CA PHE A 380 -22.15 2.50 -3.92
C PHE A 380 -22.09 1.28 -4.84
N ASN A 381 -21.32 0.28 -4.42
CA ASN A 381 -21.15 -1.06 -5.03
C ASN A 381 -20.16 -1.21 -6.21
N ALA A 382 -18.92 -0.76 -6.05
CA ALA A 382 -17.80 -1.35 -6.81
C ALA A 382 -16.91 -2.17 -5.87
N GLU A 383 -17.28 -3.44 -5.66
CA GLU A 383 -16.33 -4.44 -5.16
C GLU A 383 -15.29 -4.69 -6.26
N MET A 384 -14.03 -4.38 -5.97
CA MET A 384 -12.92 -4.77 -6.83
C MET A 384 -12.12 -5.91 -6.20
N SER A 385 -11.82 -6.91 -7.04
CA SER A 385 -10.89 -7.99 -6.72
C SER A 385 -9.50 -7.41 -6.47
N PRO A 386 -8.80 -7.75 -5.36
CA PRO A 386 -7.46 -7.25 -5.10
C PRO A 386 -6.51 -7.58 -6.24
N THR A 387 -5.85 -6.56 -6.80
CA THR A 387 -4.79 -6.71 -7.78
C THR A 387 -3.58 -7.39 -7.16
N THR A 388 -3.11 -8.45 -7.81
CA THR A 388 -2.02 -9.33 -7.40
C THR A 388 -0.70 -8.57 -7.18
N ILE A 389 -0.17 -8.63 -5.96
CA ILE A 389 1.14 -8.06 -5.56
C ILE A 389 2.25 -9.05 -5.97
N ILE A 390 3.13 -8.66 -6.87
CA ILE A 390 4.37 -9.39 -7.21
C ILE A 390 5.41 -9.08 -6.12
N LEU A 391 5.92 -10.10 -5.42
CA LEU A 391 7.08 -9.98 -4.53
C LEU A 391 8.35 -10.33 -5.32
N GLU A 392 9.28 -9.38 -5.47
CA GLU A 392 10.63 -9.64 -5.96
C GLU A 392 11.48 -10.22 -4.81
N THR A 393 12.01 -11.44 -4.97
CA THR A 393 13.00 -12.02 -4.04
C THR A 393 14.42 -11.81 -4.57
N ASP A 394 15.25 -11.11 -3.79
CA ASP A 394 16.70 -10.96 -3.98
C ASP A 394 17.45 -12.27 -3.64
N THR A 395 18.22 -12.80 -4.59
CA THR A 395 19.24 -13.84 -4.36
C THR A 395 20.57 -13.18 -3.96
N LYS A 396 21.10 -13.53 -2.77
CA LYS A 396 22.49 -13.26 -2.39
C LYS A 396 23.28 -14.57 -2.36
N ALA A 397 24.24 -14.70 -3.27
CA ALA A 397 25.37 -15.63 -3.13
C ALA A 397 26.61 -14.83 -2.72
N SER A 398 27.15 -15.14 -1.54
CA SER A 398 28.41 -14.62 -1.02
C SER A 398 29.56 -15.56 -1.38
N LEU A 399 30.58 -15.06 -2.09
CA LEU A 399 31.90 -15.67 -2.20
C LEU A 399 32.94 -14.76 -1.51
N PRO A 400 33.98 -15.32 -0.86
CA PRO A 400 35.04 -14.55 -0.22
C PRO A 400 36.10 -14.14 -1.24
N SER A 401 36.57 -12.90 -1.16
CA SER A 401 37.72 -12.42 -1.91
C SER A 401 38.88 -12.13 -0.96
N ASP A 402 39.90 -12.97 -1.02
CA ASP A 402 41.26 -12.62 -0.62
C ASP A 402 42.13 -12.49 -1.88
N GLU A 403 43.10 -11.59 -1.76
CA GLU A 403 44.31 -11.39 -2.55
C GLU A 403 44.32 -10.49 -3.80
N ILE A 404 45.29 -9.57 -3.70
CA ILE A 404 45.69 -8.48 -4.58
C ILE A 404 46.63 -9.02 -5.65
N GLY A 405 46.43 -8.60 -6.90
CA GLY A 405 47.38 -8.86 -7.99
C GLY A 405 47.24 -7.84 -9.12
N THR A 406 48.29 -7.06 -9.34
CA THR A 406 48.45 -6.00 -10.33
C THR A 406 48.58 -6.49 -11.78
N CYS A 407 48.12 -5.65 -12.71
CA CYS A 407 48.77 -5.25 -13.99
C CYS A 407 48.32 -5.82 -15.35
N TYR A 408 48.20 -4.85 -16.28
CA TYR A 408 48.27 -4.81 -17.75
C TYR A 408 47.10 -5.25 -18.66
N LEU A 409 46.68 -4.26 -19.45
CA LEU A 409 45.81 -4.27 -20.61
C LEU A 409 46.42 -5.02 -21.81
N SER A 410 45.65 -5.97 -22.38
CA SER A 410 45.67 -6.29 -23.82
C SER A 410 44.47 -7.15 -24.22
N ASN A 411 43.53 -6.55 -24.97
CA ASN A 411 42.65 -7.04 -26.06
C ASN A 411 41.98 -8.45 -26.05
N PRO A 412 40.91 -8.64 -26.86
CA PRO A 412 39.65 -9.24 -26.41
C PRO A 412 39.62 -10.77 -26.51
N LEU A 413 39.17 -11.42 -25.44
CA LEU A 413 38.81 -12.83 -25.42
C LEU A 413 37.31 -12.97 -25.18
N SER A 414 36.62 -13.39 -26.24
CA SER A 414 35.61 -14.46 -26.23
C SER A 414 35.07 -14.84 -24.84
N ILE A 415 33.95 -14.24 -24.46
CA ILE A 415 33.12 -14.76 -23.37
C ILE A 415 32.36 -15.96 -23.91
N SER A 416 32.81 -17.15 -23.53
CA SER A 416 32.02 -18.38 -23.64
C SER A 416 30.73 -18.21 -22.84
N ALA A 417 29.60 -18.53 -23.48
CA ALA A 417 28.26 -18.54 -22.91
C ALA A 417 28.22 -19.27 -21.57
N PHE A 418 27.81 -18.56 -20.52
CA PHE A 418 27.27 -19.18 -19.32
C PHE A 418 25.83 -19.62 -19.63
N ASP A 419 25.59 -20.91 -19.43
CA ASP A 419 24.35 -21.63 -19.70
C ASP A 419 23.32 -21.35 -18.58
N ASN A 420 22.93 -20.08 -18.41
CA ASN A 420 21.95 -19.64 -17.39
C ASN A 420 20.49 -19.86 -17.83
N SER A 421 20.27 -20.74 -18.82
CA SER A 421 18.97 -20.93 -19.46
C SER A 421 17.93 -21.54 -18.49
N THR A 422 18.34 -22.53 -17.71
CA THR A 422 17.46 -23.21 -16.74
C THR A 422 17.03 -22.32 -15.59
N GLU A 423 17.94 -21.51 -15.03
CA GLU A 423 17.62 -20.61 -13.89
C GLU A 423 16.62 -19.52 -14.29
N VAL A 424 16.75 -18.97 -15.50
CA VAL A 424 15.80 -17.99 -16.04
C VAL A 424 14.43 -18.64 -16.28
N ALA A 425 14.40 -19.86 -16.82
CA ALA A 425 13.15 -20.61 -17.02
C ALA A 425 12.44 -20.94 -15.69
N GLU A 426 13.20 -21.33 -14.66
CA GLU A 426 12.68 -21.58 -13.32
C GLU A 426 12.09 -20.32 -12.70
N GLN A 427 12.75 -19.17 -12.87
CA GLN A 427 12.26 -17.90 -12.35
C GLN A 427 10.96 -17.44 -13.03
N VAL A 428 10.87 -17.56 -14.35
CA VAL A 428 9.66 -17.23 -15.12
C VAL A 428 8.50 -18.14 -14.70
N LEU A 429 8.76 -19.44 -14.56
CA LEU A 429 7.75 -20.41 -14.10
C LEU A 429 7.33 -20.15 -12.66
N MET A 430 8.26 -19.85 -11.75
CA MET A 430 7.96 -19.54 -10.36
C MET A 430 7.08 -18.29 -10.23
N THR A 431 7.35 -17.28 -11.07
CA THR A 431 6.52 -16.07 -11.16
C THR A 431 5.11 -16.43 -11.62
N PHE A 432 4.96 -17.21 -12.70
CA PHE A 432 3.66 -17.72 -13.15
C PHE A 432 2.89 -18.46 -12.03
N LYS A 433 3.54 -19.42 -11.36
CA LYS A 433 2.93 -20.23 -10.29
C LYS A 433 2.41 -19.36 -9.16
N THR A 434 3.20 -18.37 -8.75
CA THR A 434 2.88 -17.46 -7.66
C THR A 434 1.64 -16.62 -7.99
N LEU A 435 1.61 -16.00 -9.17
CA LEU A 435 0.51 -15.11 -9.57
C LEU A 435 -0.79 -15.89 -9.79
N SER A 436 -0.72 -17.01 -10.49
CA SER A 436 -1.89 -17.87 -10.72
C SER A 436 -2.44 -18.45 -9.42
N THR A 437 -1.57 -18.87 -8.50
CA THR A 437 -1.98 -19.36 -7.17
C THR A 437 -2.64 -18.25 -6.34
N LEU A 438 -2.15 -17.01 -6.40
CA LEU A 438 -2.74 -15.89 -5.68
C LEU A 438 -4.15 -15.57 -6.21
N SER A 439 -4.31 -15.50 -7.53
CA SER A 439 -5.61 -15.27 -8.17
C SER A 439 -6.63 -16.36 -7.79
N LEU A 440 -6.20 -17.63 -7.79
CA LEU A 440 -7.04 -18.76 -7.36
C LEU A 440 -7.36 -18.70 -5.87
N ASN A 441 -6.40 -18.36 -5.00
CA ASN A 441 -6.64 -18.21 -3.57
C ASN A 441 -7.63 -17.09 -3.27
N ASN A 442 -7.54 -15.96 -3.98
CA ASN A 442 -8.48 -14.86 -3.84
C ASN A 442 -9.90 -15.28 -4.25
N TYR A 443 -10.03 -15.95 -5.40
CA TYR A 443 -11.29 -16.53 -5.84
C TYR A 443 -11.88 -17.53 -4.82
N ILE A 444 -11.06 -18.48 -4.36
CA ILE A 444 -11.44 -19.49 -3.36
C ILE A 444 -11.86 -18.80 -2.05
N LYS A 445 -11.12 -17.78 -1.59
CA LYS A 445 -11.43 -17.06 -0.34
C LYS A 445 -12.75 -16.30 -0.44
N ASN A 446 -12.98 -15.58 -1.54
CA ASN A 446 -14.17 -14.77 -1.74
C ASN A 446 -15.43 -15.63 -1.90
N ARG A 447 -15.30 -16.86 -2.41
CA ARG A 447 -16.39 -17.83 -2.53
C ARG A 447 -16.47 -18.82 -1.36
N GLY A 448 -15.43 -18.90 -0.53
CA GLY A 448 -15.16 -20.03 0.36
C GLY A 448 -15.16 -19.73 1.85
N SER A 449 -15.75 -18.62 2.32
CA SER A 449 -15.95 -18.43 3.77
C SER A 449 -16.87 -19.48 4.41
N TYR A 450 -17.48 -20.38 3.63
CA TYR A 450 -18.34 -21.48 4.10
C TYR A 450 -17.84 -22.90 3.73
N THR A 451 -16.74 -23.07 2.98
CA THR A 451 -16.36 -24.37 2.36
C THR A 451 -15.07 -25.00 2.87
N GLN A 452 -14.38 -24.44 3.85
CA GLN A 452 -13.18 -25.10 4.43
C GLN A 452 -13.51 -26.25 5.39
N THR A 453 -14.77 -26.65 5.49
CA THR A 453 -15.20 -27.84 6.23
C THR A 453 -15.77 -28.85 5.26
N GLU A 454 -15.57 -30.15 5.54
CA GLU A 454 -16.16 -31.26 4.76
C GLU A 454 -17.69 -31.10 4.59
N LEU A 455 -18.34 -30.48 5.57
CA LEU A 455 -19.77 -30.16 5.55
C LEU A 455 -20.13 -29.11 4.48
N GLY A 456 -19.32 -28.07 4.32
CA GLY A 456 -19.53 -27.01 3.34
C GLY A 456 -19.39 -27.50 1.90
N GLU A 457 -18.41 -28.38 1.64
CA GLU A 457 -18.23 -29.03 0.34
C GLU A 457 -19.42 -29.95 -0.01
N LYS A 458 -19.90 -30.75 0.96
CA LYS A 458 -21.09 -31.60 0.78
C LYS A 458 -22.34 -30.79 0.50
N LEU A 459 -22.53 -29.66 1.20
CA LEU A 459 -23.69 -28.78 1.01
C LEU A 459 -23.73 -28.18 -0.40
N TRP A 460 -22.61 -27.60 -0.87
CA TRP A 460 -22.55 -26.97 -2.19
C TRP A 460 -22.61 -27.96 -3.33
N THR A 461 -21.98 -29.13 -3.17
CA THR A 461 -22.12 -30.24 -4.13
C THR A 461 -23.58 -30.68 -4.21
N GLY A 462 -24.28 -30.72 -3.07
CA GLY A 462 -25.72 -30.99 -3.00
C GLY A 462 -26.57 -29.92 -3.70
N VAL A 463 -26.29 -28.63 -3.48
CA VAL A 463 -27.00 -27.52 -4.13
C VAL A 463 -26.77 -27.51 -5.63
N ALA A 464 -25.53 -27.69 -6.09
CA ALA A 464 -25.20 -27.78 -7.52
C ALA A 464 -25.89 -29.00 -8.15
N SER A 465 -25.87 -30.15 -7.49
CA SER A 465 -26.55 -31.37 -7.95
C SER A 465 -28.06 -31.19 -8.03
N ALA A 466 -28.68 -30.52 -7.05
CA ALA A 466 -30.10 -30.21 -7.06
C ALA A 466 -30.48 -29.24 -8.19
N ARG A 467 -29.68 -28.19 -8.44
CA ARG A 467 -29.88 -27.28 -9.57
C ARG A 467 -29.74 -28.00 -10.91
N ASN A 468 -28.79 -28.92 -11.05
CA ASN A 468 -28.61 -29.75 -12.24
C ASN A 468 -29.77 -30.69 -12.48
N TYR A 469 -30.29 -31.30 -11.42
CA TYR A 469 -31.48 -32.14 -11.50
C TYR A 469 -32.70 -31.36 -11.99
N VAL A 470 -32.96 -30.17 -11.41
CA VAL A 470 -34.05 -29.29 -11.85
C VAL A 470 -33.86 -28.85 -13.31
N ARG A 471 -32.64 -28.49 -13.71
CA ARG A 471 -32.34 -28.10 -15.10
C ARG A 471 -32.51 -29.24 -16.09
N GLY A 472 -32.08 -30.45 -15.73
CA GLY A 472 -32.28 -31.66 -16.52
C GLY A 472 -33.76 -31.99 -16.72
N PHE A 473 -34.59 -31.75 -15.70
CA PHE A 473 -36.05 -31.88 -15.81
C PHE A 473 -36.65 -30.94 -16.87
N PHE A 474 -36.10 -29.73 -17.02
CA PHE A 474 -36.54 -28.74 -18.02
C PHE A 474 -35.80 -28.85 -19.37
N LYS A 475 -35.02 -29.90 -19.62
CA LYS A 475 -34.19 -30.08 -20.82
C LYS A 475 -33.24 -28.89 -21.09
N ALA A 476 -32.84 -28.16 -20.06
CA ALA A 476 -31.78 -27.17 -20.18
C ALA A 476 -30.45 -27.92 -20.31
N SER A 477 -29.68 -27.65 -21.36
CA SER A 477 -28.44 -28.37 -21.72
C SER A 477 -27.23 -28.04 -20.83
N LEU A 478 -27.42 -27.40 -19.68
CA LEU A 478 -26.34 -26.77 -18.91
C LEU A 478 -26.20 -27.39 -17.50
N VAL A 479 -24.97 -27.80 -17.18
CA VAL A 479 -24.58 -28.41 -15.90
C VAL A 479 -23.80 -27.38 -15.07
N ASP A 480 -24.28 -27.11 -13.86
CA ASP A 480 -23.63 -26.36 -12.78
C ASP A 480 -22.51 -27.23 -12.18
N ILE A 481 -21.25 -26.81 -12.32
CA ILE A 481 -20.10 -27.51 -11.74
C ILE A 481 -19.64 -26.74 -10.49
N PRO A 482 -19.38 -27.41 -9.35
CA PRO A 482 -18.77 -26.76 -8.20
C PRO A 482 -17.42 -26.13 -8.56
N GLN A 483 -17.36 -24.81 -8.62
CA GLN A 483 -16.20 -24.09 -9.15
C GLN A 483 -15.04 -23.97 -8.15
N VAL A 484 -15.32 -24.03 -6.83
CA VAL A 484 -14.27 -23.99 -5.79
C VAL A 484 -13.41 -25.25 -5.79
N PRO A 485 -13.97 -26.48 -5.84
CA PRO A 485 -13.18 -27.69 -6.06
C PRO A 485 -12.33 -27.65 -7.33
N LYS A 486 -12.88 -27.13 -8.43
CA LYS A 486 -12.14 -26.94 -9.69
C LYS A 486 -11.00 -25.92 -9.58
N ALA A 487 -11.21 -24.81 -8.86
CA ALA A 487 -10.15 -23.85 -8.58
C ALA A 487 -9.04 -24.44 -7.69
N LEU A 488 -9.39 -25.32 -6.75
CA LEU A 488 -8.42 -26.04 -5.91
C LEU A 488 -7.62 -27.06 -6.72
N GLU A 489 -8.27 -27.81 -7.60
CA GLU A 489 -7.63 -28.75 -8.54
C GLU A 489 -6.66 -28.03 -9.48
N LEU A 490 -7.12 -26.96 -10.13
CA LEU A 490 -6.28 -26.10 -10.99
C LEU A 490 -5.09 -25.51 -10.23
N LYS A 491 -5.29 -25.07 -8.98
CA LYS A 491 -4.22 -24.60 -8.10
C LYS A 491 -3.19 -25.71 -7.82
N GLN A 492 -3.63 -26.95 -7.59
CA GLN A 492 -2.71 -28.08 -7.37
C GLN A 492 -1.90 -28.37 -8.64
N HIS A 493 -2.54 -28.40 -9.81
CA HIS A 493 -1.86 -28.60 -11.09
C HIS A 493 -0.81 -27.52 -11.38
N ILE A 494 -1.15 -26.25 -11.18
CA ILE A 494 -0.19 -25.13 -11.33
C ILE A 494 0.98 -25.27 -10.35
N ASN A 495 0.72 -25.64 -9.09
CA ASN A 495 1.78 -25.78 -8.09
C ASN A 495 2.71 -26.97 -8.37
N ALA A 496 2.22 -28.01 -9.05
CA ALA A 496 3.01 -29.15 -9.46
C ALA A 496 3.92 -28.88 -10.69
N LEU A 497 3.74 -27.75 -11.38
CA LEU A 497 4.57 -27.41 -12.54
C LEU A 497 6.05 -27.21 -12.15
N THR A 498 6.91 -27.84 -12.93
CA THR A 498 8.37 -27.64 -12.98
C THR A 498 8.77 -27.35 -14.42
N VAL A 499 9.98 -26.83 -14.64
CA VAL A 499 10.47 -26.60 -16.01
C VAL A 499 10.47 -27.90 -16.82
N ASP A 500 10.85 -29.02 -16.17
CA ASP A 500 10.94 -30.33 -16.81
C ASP A 500 9.57 -30.93 -17.18
N ASN A 501 8.53 -30.66 -16.40
CA ASN A 501 7.21 -31.26 -16.59
C ASN A 501 6.19 -30.31 -17.23
N LEU A 502 6.58 -29.07 -17.53
CA LEU A 502 5.71 -28.03 -18.02
C LEU A 502 5.00 -28.45 -19.30
N LYS A 503 5.75 -29.06 -20.23
CA LYS A 503 5.22 -29.52 -21.51
C LYS A 503 4.13 -30.57 -21.35
N ASP A 504 4.31 -31.52 -20.43
CA ASP A 504 3.40 -32.64 -20.25
C ASP A 504 2.15 -32.25 -19.46
N ASN A 505 2.29 -31.29 -18.53
CA ASN A 505 1.18 -30.85 -17.66
C ASN A 505 0.43 -29.63 -18.19
N TRP A 506 1.03 -28.81 -19.06
CA TRP A 506 0.36 -27.63 -19.60
C TRP A 506 -0.92 -27.95 -20.38
N PRO A 507 -0.99 -29.00 -21.22
CA PRO A 507 -2.24 -29.36 -21.89
C PRO A 507 -3.39 -29.66 -20.93
N ILE A 508 -3.10 -30.24 -19.76
CA ILE A 508 -4.09 -30.52 -18.71
C ILE A 508 -4.62 -29.20 -18.15
N ILE A 509 -3.72 -28.29 -17.79
CA ILE A 509 -4.07 -26.96 -17.27
C ILE A 509 -4.82 -26.15 -18.34
N ALA A 510 -4.35 -26.14 -19.58
CA ALA A 510 -4.98 -25.43 -20.69
C ALA A 510 -6.40 -25.96 -20.96
N GLN A 511 -6.59 -27.27 -20.90
CA GLN A 511 -7.91 -27.88 -21.01
C GLN A 511 -8.83 -27.45 -19.86
N GLU A 512 -8.33 -27.41 -18.61
CA GLU A 512 -9.10 -26.89 -17.47
C GLU A 512 -9.46 -25.40 -17.62
N LEU A 513 -8.56 -24.58 -18.17
CA LEU A 513 -8.81 -23.16 -18.44
C LEU A 513 -9.86 -22.97 -19.55
N ILE A 514 -9.82 -23.79 -20.61
CA ILE A 514 -10.82 -23.80 -21.69
C ILE A 514 -12.18 -24.24 -21.16
N GLU A 515 -12.22 -25.33 -20.39
CA GLU A 515 -13.45 -25.85 -19.77
C GLU A 515 -14.06 -24.82 -18.82
N ALA A 516 -13.23 -24.12 -18.03
CA ALA A 516 -13.69 -23.02 -17.19
C ALA A 516 -14.37 -21.90 -18.00
N GLY A 517 -13.84 -21.59 -19.18
CA GLY A 517 -14.44 -20.61 -20.11
C GLY A 517 -15.79 -21.03 -20.71
N GLN A 518 -16.11 -22.33 -20.67
CA GLN A 518 -17.38 -22.89 -21.14
C GLN A 518 -18.42 -23.02 -20.01
N LEU A 519 -18.01 -22.81 -18.75
CA LEU A 519 -18.93 -22.81 -17.61
C LEU A 519 -19.82 -21.56 -17.66
N THR A 520 -21.13 -21.76 -17.64
CA THR A 520 -22.09 -20.66 -17.54
C THR A 520 -22.29 -20.32 -16.07
N GLN A 521 -22.12 -19.03 -15.73
CA GLN A 521 -22.59 -18.33 -14.51
C GLN A 521 -21.59 -17.95 -13.39
N SER A 522 -20.27 -18.03 -13.54
CA SER A 522 -19.44 -17.07 -12.78
C SER A 522 -18.46 -16.34 -13.69
N GLY A 523 -18.84 -15.09 -14.00
CA GLY A 523 -17.93 -14.18 -14.68
C GLY A 523 -16.59 -14.11 -13.93
N GLU A 524 -16.61 -14.19 -12.61
CA GLU A 524 -15.42 -14.20 -11.76
C GLU A 524 -14.46 -15.37 -12.04
N TYR A 525 -14.91 -16.63 -12.06
CA TYR A 525 -13.99 -17.75 -12.32
C TYR A 525 -13.45 -17.69 -13.75
N VAL A 526 -14.29 -17.33 -14.71
CA VAL A 526 -13.89 -17.13 -16.11
C VAL A 526 -12.86 -16.00 -16.26
N ILE A 527 -13.03 -14.90 -15.54
CA ILE A 527 -12.07 -13.79 -15.52
C ILE A 527 -10.73 -14.26 -14.94
N VAL A 528 -10.76 -15.00 -13.83
CA VAL A 528 -9.55 -15.55 -13.21
C VAL A 528 -8.82 -16.51 -14.14
N THR A 529 -9.53 -17.45 -14.78
CA THR A 529 -8.90 -18.42 -15.69
C THR A 529 -8.41 -17.78 -16.99
N LYS A 530 -9.15 -16.82 -17.57
CA LYS A 530 -8.67 -16.04 -18.72
C LYS A 530 -7.43 -15.22 -18.39
N GLY A 531 -7.36 -14.64 -17.19
CA GLY A 531 -6.17 -13.92 -16.73
C GLY A 531 -4.95 -14.83 -16.62
N ILE A 532 -5.13 -16.04 -16.09
CA ILE A 532 -4.07 -17.07 -16.00
C ILE A 532 -3.60 -17.48 -17.41
N ASP A 533 -4.52 -17.77 -18.32
CA ASP A 533 -4.21 -18.16 -19.71
C ASP A 533 -3.48 -17.04 -20.46
N GLN A 534 -4.00 -15.81 -20.41
CA GLN A 534 -3.37 -14.65 -21.04
C GLN A 534 -1.96 -14.41 -20.50
N TYR A 535 -1.77 -14.48 -19.18
CA TYR A 535 -0.47 -14.26 -18.56
C TYR A 535 0.55 -15.33 -19.01
N PHE A 536 0.12 -16.60 -19.12
CA PHE A 536 0.97 -17.67 -19.64
C PHE A 536 1.40 -17.40 -21.09
N ASN A 537 0.45 -17.08 -21.96
CA ASN A 537 0.71 -16.84 -23.38
C ASN A 537 1.61 -15.61 -23.62
N THR A 538 1.47 -14.57 -22.79
CA THR A 538 2.20 -13.31 -22.95
C THR A 538 3.56 -13.26 -22.29
N ASN A 539 3.80 -14.06 -21.24
CA ASN A 539 5.04 -13.98 -20.45
C ASN A 539 5.84 -15.29 -20.45
N VAL A 540 5.18 -16.45 -20.48
CA VAL A 540 5.86 -17.75 -20.42
C VAL A 540 6.22 -18.25 -21.81
N LEU A 541 5.30 -18.16 -22.78
CA LEU A 541 5.55 -18.62 -24.16
C LEU A 541 6.39 -17.64 -25.00
N SER A 542 6.41 -16.36 -24.63
CA SER A 542 7.26 -15.34 -25.28
C SER A 542 8.73 -15.47 -24.89
N ASP A 543 9.03 -16.12 -23.76
CA ASP A 543 10.39 -16.36 -23.31
C ASP A 543 11.05 -17.42 -24.22
N HIS A 544 12.09 -17.01 -24.95
CA HIS A 544 12.77 -17.87 -25.92
C HIS A 544 13.39 -19.11 -25.28
N THR A 545 13.78 -19.05 -24.00
CA THR A 545 14.40 -20.16 -23.29
C THR A 545 13.37 -21.23 -22.95
N LEU A 546 12.25 -20.83 -22.33
CA LEU A 546 11.14 -21.75 -22.05
C LEU A 546 10.50 -22.28 -23.33
N LYS A 547 10.32 -21.44 -24.34
CA LYS A 547 9.84 -21.84 -25.65
C LYS A 547 10.76 -22.89 -26.29
N SER A 548 12.08 -22.72 -26.15
CA SER A 548 13.05 -23.70 -26.64
C SER A 548 13.02 -25.01 -25.85
N SER A 549 12.80 -24.99 -24.52
CA SER A 549 12.63 -26.21 -23.71
C SER A 549 11.35 -26.98 -24.07
N ILE A 550 10.29 -26.26 -24.42
CA ILE A 550 9.02 -26.85 -24.92
C ILE A 550 9.21 -27.43 -26.34
N GLN A 551 10.02 -26.79 -27.19
CA GLN A 551 10.27 -27.22 -28.57
C GLN A 551 11.36 -28.30 -28.72
N ASN A 552 12.41 -28.30 -27.90
CA ASN A 552 13.58 -29.21 -28.01
C ASN A 552 13.29 -30.66 -27.56
N SER A 553 12.05 -30.95 -27.16
CA SER A 553 11.56 -32.28 -26.77
C SER A 553 10.67 -32.92 -27.86
N HIS A 554 10.80 -32.56 -29.14
CA HIS A 554 9.98 -33.08 -30.25
C HIS A 554 10.01 -34.63 -30.34
N SER A 555 8.87 -35.30 -30.56
CA SER A 555 7.91 -35.12 -31.67
C SER A 555 6.42 -35.09 -31.26
N PHE A 556 5.56 -34.57 -32.17
CA PHE A 556 4.11 -34.34 -32.12
C PHE A 556 3.63 -32.99 -31.54
N PHE A 557 3.72 -31.96 -32.38
CA PHE A 557 2.58 -31.14 -32.79
C PHE A 557 2.66 -30.91 -34.30
#